data_AF-A0A960PB39-F1
#
_entry.id   AF-A0A960PB39-F1
#
_cell.length_a   1.000
_cell.length_b   1.000
_cell.length_c   1.000
_cell.angle_alpha   90.00
_cell.angle_beta   90.00
_cell.angle_gamma   90.00
#
_symmetry.space_group_name_H-M   'P 1'
#
loop_
_entity.id
_entity.type
_entity.pdbx_description
1 polymer ?
#
loop_
_entity_poly.entity_id
_entity_poly.type
_entity_poly.pdbx_seq_one_letter_code
_entity_poly.pdbx_strand_id
1 'polypeptide(L)'
;MSELTKTLLFCVGAAVLTAAAVVVDPGSSTPEIFSDQGELFFPNFTDPNAPKAIEVIDYDPETATATPLKVELKDNRWVLPSHNNYPADASERLASTAAALTELHKDVVVSDRVEDHAQYGVVDPLDENNASLEGRGKRVTLRDEKGDALADFVIGKPVEGKQGFRYMRVPGQRRVYEVKTDVDPSAEFRDWIETDLLKLASGDIRRVEINNYQITEQFGMPVMRPREQLTLTKNEKGDWSLGGRKPKESAVSALNGALDSLKIVDIVHKPEFLTAELKTKGRIEPSMAAARELVQRGFYLSGDGKIYGNEGEEIVDAANGIRYTLHFGEIASSATARKDPAAEQGESRYLLIAVSKTKALDEKTQALYDELRDRFADWYYVISGADFAALRPERKDLL
;
A
#
# COMPACT_ATOMS: atom_id res chain seq x y z
N MET A 1 -24.21 14.88 -76.80
CA MET A 1 -23.18 13.92 -76.32
C MET A 1 -23.88 12.64 -75.93
N SER A 2 -23.37 11.47 -76.33
CA SER A 2 -23.93 10.20 -75.88
C SER A 2 -23.61 9.99 -74.40
N GLU A 3 -24.46 9.26 -73.69
CA GLU A 3 -24.29 8.98 -72.25
C GLU A 3 -22.93 8.32 -71.96
N LEU A 4 -22.43 7.51 -72.90
CA LEU A 4 -21.10 6.90 -72.85
C LEU A 4 -19.96 7.93 -72.76
N THR A 5 -20.06 9.06 -73.47
CA THR A 5 -19.05 10.13 -73.43
C THR A 5 -19.05 10.84 -72.09
N LYS A 6 -20.21 11.03 -71.46
CA LYS A 6 -20.31 11.66 -70.13
C LYS A 6 -19.72 10.76 -69.06
N THR A 7 -20.05 9.46 -69.07
CA THR A 7 -19.50 8.50 -68.12
C THR A 7 -17.98 8.41 -68.23
N LEU A 8 -17.44 8.40 -69.45
CA LEU A 8 -15.98 8.39 -69.66
C LEU A 8 -15.33 9.65 -69.07
N LEU A 9 -15.96 10.82 -69.23
CA LEU A 9 -15.45 12.09 -68.70
C LEU A 9 -15.41 12.10 -67.17
N PHE A 10 -16.45 11.57 -66.51
CA PHE A 10 -16.48 11.47 -65.05
C PHE A 10 -15.44 10.50 -64.50
N CYS A 11 -15.22 9.35 -65.16
CA CYS A 11 -14.18 8.40 -64.76
C CYS A 11 -12.78 9.01 -64.86
N VAL A 12 -12.51 9.78 -65.92
CA VAL A 12 -11.23 10.51 -66.08
C VAL A 12 -11.09 11.58 -65.00
N GLY A 13 -12.15 12.35 -64.73
CA GLY A 13 -12.15 13.35 -63.66
C GLY A 13 -11.89 12.74 -62.28
N ALA A 14 -12.51 11.61 -61.96
CA ALA A 14 -12.28 10.88 -60.72
C ALA A 14 -10.84 10.37 -60.62
N ALA A 15 -10.28 9.79 -61.69
CA ALA A 15 -8.90 9.33 -61.71
C ALA A 15 -7.90 10.48 -61.50
N VAL A 16 -8.15 11.65 -62.10
CA VAL A 16 -7.33 12.86 -61.93
C VAL A 16 -7.43 13.38 -60.50
N LEU A 17 -8.61 13.39 -59.90
CA LEU A 17 -8.80 13.83 -58.51
C LEU A 17 -8.15 12.87 -57.52
N THR A 18 -8.25 11.56 -57.72
CA THR A 18 -7.56 10.57 -56.88
C THR A 18 -6.04 10.70 -57.01
N ALA A 19 -5.51 10.91 -58.22
CA ALA A 19 -4.09 11.16 -58.44
C ALA A 19 -3.64 12.47 -57.78
N ALA A 20 -4.43 13.54 -57.88
CA ALA A 20 -4.16 14.81 -57.21
C ALA A 20 -4.20 14.65 -55.68
N ALA A 21 -5.14 13.87 -55.14
CA ALA A 21 -5.20 13.57 -53.72
C ALA A 21 -3.95 12.83 -53.23
N VAL A 22 -3.45 11.84 -53.97
CA VAL A 22 -2.20 11.14 -53.62
C VAL A 22 -0.97 12.05 -53.70
N VAL A 23 -0.95 13.02 -54.61
CA VAL A 23 0.17 13.97 -54.76
C VAL A 23 0.12 15.09 -53.71
N VAL A 24 -1.09 15.50 -53.29
CA VAL A 24 -1.30 16.58 -52.32
C VAL A 24 -1.42 16.05 -50.89
N ASP A 25 -1.62 14.74 -50.69
CA ASP A 25 -1.57 14.11 -49.38
C ASP A 25 -0.20 14.38 -48.76
N PRO A 26 -0.11 15.27 -47.75
CA PRO A 26 1.12 15.45 -47.01
C PRO A 26 1.23 14.20 -46.15
N GLY A 27 1.79 13.13 -46.73
CA GLY A 27 2.11 11.91 -46.00
C GLY A 27 2.80 12.31 -44.71
N SER A 28 2.45 11.66 -43.60
CA SER A 28 2.89 11.98 -42.24
C SER A 28 4.41 12.09 -42.20
N SER A 29 4.88 13.31 -42.47
CA SER A 29 6.28 13.66 -42.46
C SER A 29 6.57 13.95 -41.01
N THR A 30 6.94 12.92 -40.26
CA THR A 30 7.82 13.11 -39.12
C THR A 30 9.20 13.40 -39.73
N PRO A 31 9.65 14.66 -39.82
CA PRO A 31 11.03 14.92 -40.21
C PRO A 31 11.95 14.19 -39.22
N GLU A 32 12.65 13.15 -39.68
CA GLU A 32 13.66 12.38 -38.92
C GLU A 32 14.70 13.28 -38.23
N ILE A 33 14.83 14.53 -38.68
CA ILE A 33 15.76 15.56 -38.20
C ILE A 33 15.45 16.04 -36.76
N PHE A 34 14.27 15.75 -36.20
CA PHE A 34 13.91 16.04 -34.80
C PHE A 34 13.46 14.79 -34.01
N SER A 35 13.88 13.61 -34.45
CA SER A 35 13.58 12.37 -33.75
C SER A 35 14.53 12.20 -32.56
N ASP A 36 14.01 12.33 -31.36
CA ASP A 36 14.68 11.97 -30.10
C ASP A 36 14.52 10.47 -29.78
N GLN A 37 14.08 9.69 -30.76
CA GLN A 37 13.91 8.26 -30.65
C GLN A 37 15.25 7.57 -30.43
N GLY A 38 15.27 6.62 -29.49
CA GLY A 38 16.49 5.93 -29.07
C GLY A 38 17.37 6.74 -28.12
N GLU A 39 17.03 7.98 -27.77
CA GLU A 39 17.66 8.68 -26.65
C GLU A 39 17.09 8.20 -25.32
N LEU A 40 17.87 8.35 -24.24
CA LEU A 40 17.35 8.18 -22.88
C LEU A 40 16.30 9.25 -22.56
N PHE A 41 15.32 8.90 -21.73
CA PHE A 41 14.37 9.89 -21.20
C PHE A 41 15.07 10.97 -20.37
N PHE A 42 16.02 10.56 -19.53
CA PHE A 42 16.75 11.45 -18.61
C PHE A 42 18.27 11.19 -18.69
N PRO A 43 18.98 11.73 -19.69
CA PRO A 43 20.41 11.45 -19.91
C PRO A 43 21.34 11.83 -18.75
N ASN A 44 20.91 12.77 -17.90
CA ASN A 44 21.67 13.23 -16.73
C ASN A 44 21.45 12.34 -15.49
N PHE A 45 20.45 11.46 -15.52
CA PHE A 45 20.21 10.50 -14.44
C PHE A 45 21.03 9.25 -14.75
N THR A 46 22.26 9.18 -14.22
CA THR A 46 23.21 8.10 -14.55
C THR A 46 23.53 7.16 -13.38
N ASP A 47 23.24 7.59 -12.15
CA ASP A 47 23.47 6.80 -10.94
C ASP A 47 22.12 6.35 -10.34
N PRO A 48 21.78 5.06 -10.40
CA PRO A 48 20.52 4.55 -9.88
C PRO A 48 20.41 4.60 -8.34
N ASN A 49 21.51 4.89 -7.62
CA ASN A 49 21.51 5.06 -6.16
C ASN A 49 21.43 6.54 -5.72
N ALA A 50 21.44 7.47 -6.69
CA ALA A 50 21.28 8.90 -6.45
C ALA A 50 19.91 9.27 -5.85
N PRO A 51 18.78 8.64 -6.21
CA PRO A 51 17.49 9.01 -5.67
C PRO A 51 17.41 8.83 -4.15
N LYS A 52 17.00 9.88 -3.46
CA LYS A 52 16.69 9.89 -2.02
C LYS A 52 15.20 10.04 -1.74
N ALA A 53 14.39 10.21 -2.76
CA ALA A 53 12.94 10.10 -2.66
C ALA A 53 12.31 9.56 -3.95
N ILE A 54 11.19 8.87 -3.78
CA ILE A 54 10.25 8.51 -4.85
C ILE A 54 8.86 9.00 -4.48
N GLU A 55 8.18 9.57 -5.46
CA GLU A 55 6.79 9.97 -5.39
C GLU A 55 6.03 9.23 -6.48
N VAL A 56 5.02 8.47 -6.10
CA VAL A 56 4.15 7.72 -6.99
C VAL A 56 2.73 8.23 -6.79
N ILE A 57 2.10 8.66 -7.87
CA ILE A 57 0.71 9.10 -7.86
C ILE A 57 -0.06 8.18 -8.79
N ASP A 58 -0.83 7.30 -8.18
CA ASP A 58 -1.76 6.44 -8.92
C ASP A 58 -3.13 7.07 -9.00
N TYR A 59 -3.88 6.75 -10.05
CA TYR A 59 -5.21 7.28 -10.25
C TYR A 59 -6.21 6.15 -10.48
N ASP A 60 -7.27 6.15 -9.69
CA ASP A 60 -8.35 5.18 -9.78
C ASP A 60 -9.54 5.81 -10.53
N PRO A 61 -9.85 5.37 -11.77
CA PRO A 61 -10.91 5.95 -12.57
C PRO A 61 -12.31 5.59 -12.07
N GLU A 62 -12.47 4.51 -11.30
CA GLU A 62 -13.79 4.11 -10.77
C GLU A 62 -14.22 5.03 -9.62
N THR A 63 -13.24 5.46 -8.81
CA THR A 63 -13.46 6.35 -7.66
C THR A 63 -13.10 7.81 -7.94
N ALA A 64 -12.55 8.10 -9.12
CA ALA A 64 -12.04 9.42 -9.51
C ALA A 64 -11.06 10.02 -8.50
N THR A 65 -10.19 9.17 -7.92
CA THR A 65 -9.30 9.54 -6.81
C THR A 65 -7.83 9.35 -7.21
N ALA A 66 -7.01 10.35 -6.92
CA ALA A 66 -5.55 10.25 -7.02
C ALA A 66 -4.96 9.89 -5.65
N THR A 67 -4.11 8.87 -5.61
CA THR A 67 -3.45 8.37 -4.39
C THR A 67 -1.97 8.71 -4.45
N PRO A 68 -1.54 9.81 -3.81
CA PRO A 68 -0.13 10.15 -3.72
C PRO A 68 0.53 9.31 -2.63
N LEU A 69 1.66 8.69 -2.98
CA LEU A 69 2.55 8.03 -2.06
C LEU A 69 3.94 8.62 -2.24
N LYS A 70 4.55 9.03 -1.11
CA LYS A 70 5.93 9.49 -1.09
C LYS A 70 6.72 8.64 -0.12
N VAL A 71 7.92 8.24 -0.54
CA VAL A 71 8.95 7.64 0.30
C VAL A 71 10.20 8.49 0.19
N GLU A 72 10.81 8.86 1.31
CA GLU A 72 12.04 9.66 1.33
C GLU A 72 13.03 9.16 2.39
N LEU A 73 14.32 9.35 2.13
CA LEU A 73 15.38 9.12 3.10
C LEU A 73 15.52 10.36 3.97
N LYS A 74 15.17 10.25 5.25
CA LYS A 74 15.24 11.33 6.23
C LYS A 74 15.94 10.85 7.49
N ASP A 75 16.89 11.64 7.98
CA ASP A 75 17.69 11.30 9.17
C ASP A 75 18.30 9.89 9.10
N ASN A 76 18.82 9.52 7.93
CA ASN A 76 19.39 8.21 7.61
C ASN A 76 18.42 7.03 7.78
N ARG A 77 17.10 7.27 7.66
CA ARG A 77 16.04 6.24 7.66
C ARG A 77 15.04 6.51 6.56
N TRP A 78 14.58 5.46 5.90
CA TRP A 78 13.49 5.57 4.93
C TRP A 78 12.18 5.77 5.67
N VAL A 79 11.40 6.76 5.23
CA VAL A 79 10.11 7.10 5.83
C VAL A 79 9.06 7.38 4.77
N LEU A 80 7.78 7.27 5.15
CA LEU A 80 6.64 7.68 4.35
C LEU A 80 6.06 9.00 4.88
N PRO A 81 6.37 10.17 4.29
CA PRO A 81 5.85 11.45 4.75
C PRO A 81 4.33 11.55 4.71
N SER A 82 3.69 10.89 3.72
CA SER A 82 2.22 10.80 3.63
C SER A 82 1.58 10.05 4.81
N HIS A 83 2.38 9.31 5.58
CA HIS A 83 1.95 8.51 6.74
C HIS A 83 2.71 8.94 8.00
N ASN A 84 2.81 10.25 8.25
CA ASN A 84 3.45 10.82 9.45
C ASN A 84 4.92 10.38 9.66
N ASN A 85 5.67 10.15 8.58
CA ASN A 85 7.03 9.61 8.59
C ASN A 85 7.14 8.20 9.16
N TYR A 86 6.14 7.34 8.92
CA TYR A 86 6.23 5.92 9.27
C TYR A 86 7.48 5.29 8.65
N PRO A 87 8.22 4.44 9.38
CA PRO A 87 9.40 3.75 8.84
C PRO A 87 9.04 2.90 7.62
N ALA A 88 9.81 3.10 6.54
CA ALA A 88 9.67 2.36 5.29
C ALA A 88 10.82 1.33 5.14
N ASP A 89 10.54 0.22 4.45
CA ASP A 89 11.55 -0.70 3.94
C ASP A 89 11.68 -0.53 2.42
N ALA A 90 12.29 0.58 2.02
CA ALA A 90 12.25 1.05 0.63
C ALA A 90 13.57 0.88 -0.12
N SER A 91 14.66 0.52 0.55
CA SER A 91 16.00 0.67 -0.02
C SER A 91 16.20 -0.17 -1.29
N GLU A 92 15.87 -1.46 -1.24
CA GLU A 92 16.04 -2.37 -2.37
C GLU A 92 15.03 -2.07 -3.49
N ARG A 93 13.77 -1.80 -3.12
CA ARG A 93 12.70 -1.50 -4.07
C ARG A 93 12.92 -0.19 -4.82
N LEU A 94 13.39 0.85 -4.13
CA LEU A 94 13.73 2.11 -4.76
C LEU A 94 14.92 1.95 -5.70
N ALA A 95 15.99 1.28 -5.26
CA ALA A 95 17.19 1.09 -6.07
C ALA A 95 16.88 0.29 -7.36
N SER A 96 16.07 -0.76 -7.27
CA SER A 96 15.65 -1.54 -8.45
C SER A 96 14.76 -0.74 -9.39
N THR A 97 13.81 0.03 -8.84
CA THR A 97 12.96 0.94 -9.63
C THR A 97 13.79 2.01 -10.34
N ALA A 98 14.72 2.65 -9.61
CA ALA A 98 15.60 3.68 -10.13
C ALA A 98 16.52 3.14 -11.23
N ALA A 99 17.10 1.95 -11.06
CA ALA A 99 17.89 1.28 -12.09
C ALA A 99 17.07 1.06 -13.37
N ALA A 100 15.86 0.51 -13.24
CA ALA A 100 15.02 0.25 -14.39
C ALA A 100 14.57 1.54 -15.11
N LEU A 101 14.27 2.61 -14.36
CA LEU A 101 13.89 3.91 -14.93
C LEU A 101 15.06 4.67 -15.58
N THR A 102 16.28 4.48 -15.08
CA THR A 102 17.51 5.08 -15.65
C THR A 102 17.79 4.57 -17.06
N GLU A 103 17.47 3.30 -17.32
CA GLU A 103 17.77 2.63 -18.60
C GLU A 103 16.67 2.80 -19.67
N LEU A 104 15.60 3.56 -19.37
CA LEU A 104 14.50 3.73 -20.31
C LEU A 104 14.88 4.64 -21.48
N HIS A 105 14.67 4.11 -22.68
CA HIS A 105 14.85 4.81 -23.93
C HIS A 105 13.48 5.21 -24.52
N LYS A 106 13.49 6.29 -25.29
CA LYS A 106 12.35 6.74 -26.08
C LYS A 106 12.20 5.82 -27.31
N ASP A 107 11.56 4.66 -27.16
CA ASP A 107 11.65 3.61 -28.20
C ASP A 107 10.91 3.94 -29.48
N VAL A 108 9.63 4.33 -29.43
CA VAL A 108 8.82 4.68 -30.61
C VAL A 108 7.93 5.88 -30.30
N VAL A 109 8.00 6.93 -31.12
CA VAL A 109 7.08 8.07 -31.02
C VAL A 109 5.71 7.66 -31.56
N VAL A 110 4.66 7.80 -30.77
CA VAL A 110 3.29 7.40 -31.16
C VAL A 110 2.36 8.57 -31.42
N SER A 111 2.52 9.70 -30.70
CA SER A 111 1.76 10.93 -30.97
C SER A 111 2.45 12.16 -30.35
N ASP A 112 2.25 13.32 -31.00
CA ASP A 112 2.61 14.66 -30.49
C ASP A 112 1.37 15.50 -30.14
N ARG A 113 0.17 14.91 -30.22
CA ARG A 113 -1.11 15.58 -30.04
C ARG A 113 -1.61 15.41 -28.60
N VAL A 114 -2.05 16.51 -27.98
CA VAL A 114 -2.51 16.49 -26.58
C VAL A 114 -3.84 15.76 -26.45
N GLU A 115 -4.70 15.88 -27.47
CA GLU A 115 -5.98 15.21 -27.57
C GLU A 115 -5.88 13.67 -27.54
N ASP A 116 -4.73 13.09 -27.90
CA ASP A 116 -4.53 11.64 -27.90
C ASP A 116 -4.06 11.12 -26.53
N HIS A 117 -3.69 11.98 -25.58
CA HIS A 117 -3.15 11.57 -24.27
C HIS A 117 -4.09 10.63 -23.51
N ALA A 118 -5.39 10.90 -23.56
CA ALA A 118 -6.39 10.08 -22.87
C ALA A 118 -6.50 8.66 -23.46
N GLN A 119 -6.32 8.52 -24.79
CA GLN A 119 -6.34 7.23 -25.46
C GLN A 119 -5.20 6.34 -24.93
N TYR A 120 -3.99 6.89 -24.83
CA TYR A 120 -2.79 6.18 -24.36
C TYR A 120 -2.70 6.07 -22.83
N GLY A 121 -3.58 6.75 -22.09
CA GLY A 121 -3.55 6.73 -20.63
C GLY A 121 -2.42 7.57 -20.03
N VAL A 122 -1.96 8.63 -20.71
CA VAL A 122 -0.79 9.42 -20.29
C VAL A 122 -1.16 10.85 -19.87
N VAL A 123 -2.44 11.09 -19.57
CA VAL A 123 -2.87 12.32 -18.90
C VAL A 123 -2.28 12.33 -17.48
N ASP A 124 -1.74 13.46 -17.03
CA ASP A 124 -1.18 13.56 -15.68
C ASP A 124 -2.31 13.34 -14.64
N PRO A 125 -2.12 12.43 -13.66
CA PRO A 125 -3.15 12.14 -12.66
C PRO A 125 -3.57 13.37 -11.85
N LEU A 126 -2.69 14.37 -11.71
CA LEU A 126 -2.96 15.62 -10.99
C LEU A 126 -3.41 16.78 -11.89
N ASP A 127 -3.68 16.56 -13.18
CA ASP A 127 -4.10 17.65 -14.06
C ASP A 127 -5.52 18.12 -13.73
N GLU A 128 -5.64 19.22 -12.99
CA GLU A 128 -6.91 19.84 -12.63
C GLU A 128 -7.59 20.54 -13.83
N ASN A 129 -6.84 20.85 -14.89
CA ASN A 129 -7.38 21.53 -16.08
C ASN A 129 -8.03 20.55 -17.06
N ASN A 130 -7.79 19.25 -16.89
CA ASN A 130 -8.42 18.22 -17.71
C ASN A 130 -9.74 17.77 -17.09
N ALA A 131 -10.85 18.13 -17.71
CA ALA A 131 -12.19 17.73 -17.25
C ALA A 131 -12.45 16.22 -17.36
N SER A 132 -11.64 15.48 -18.14
CA SER A 132 -11.75 14.03 -18.24
C SER A 132 -11.19 13.36 -16.99
N LEU A 133 -12.02 12.48 -16.42
CA LEU A 133 -11.61 11.54 -15.37
C LEU A 133 -11.03 10.25 -15.98
N GLU A 134 -11.13 10.07 -17.29
CA GLU A 134 -10.59 8.91 -18.02
C GLU A 134 -9.25 9.21 -18.68
N GLY A 135 -8.43 8.16 -18.85
CA GLY A 135 -7.16 8.26 -19.58
C GLY A 135 -6.01 8.90 -18.78
N ARG A 136 -6.20 9.06 -17.46
CA ARG A 136 -5.14 9.43 -16.52
C ARG A 136 -4.17 8.27 -16.31
N GLY A 137 -2.90 8.58 -16.31
CA GLY A 137 -1.81 7.64 -16.06
C GLY A 137 -1.32 7.69 -14.62
N LYS A 138 -0.32 6.87 -14.34
CA LYS A 138 0.42 6.86 -13.08
C LYS A 138 1.62 7.79 -13.20
N ARG A 139 1.79 8.75 -12.29
CA ARG A 139 2.97 9.62 -12.28
C ARG A 139 4.02 9.08 -11.32
N VAL A 140 5.27 9.03 -11.76
CA VAL A 140 6.42 8.58 -10.94
C VAL A 140 7.52 9.62 -11.04
N THR A 141 7.90 10.17 -9.90
CA THR A 141 8.98 11.16 -9.80
C THR A 141 10.08 10.67 -8.85
N LEU A 142 11.32 10.68 -9.32
CA LEU A 142 12.51 10.41 -8.51
C LEU A 142 13.23 11.71 -8.20
N ARG A 143 13.63 11.90 -6.94
CA ARG A 143 14.33 13.10 -6.49
C ARG A 143 15.63 12.77 -5.78
N ASP A 144 16.62 13.64 -5.93
CA ASP A 144 17.91 13.54 -5.22
C ASP A 144 17.81 14.02 -3.76
N GLU A 145 18.95 14.07 -3.07
CA GLU A 145 19.06 14.54 -1.68
C GLU A 145 18.65 16.01 -1.49
N LYS A 146 18.79 16.85 -2.53
CA LYS A 146 18.42 18.26 -2.51
C LYS A 146 16.94 18.49 -2.82
N GLY A 147 16.24 17.45 -3.28
CA GLY A 147 14.86 17.50 -3.72
C GLY A 147 14.70 17.82 -5.22
N ASP A 148 15.79 17.91 -5.96
CA ASP A 148 15.79 18.14 -7.40
C ASP A 148 15.30 16.87 -8.12
N ALA A 149 14.46 17.04 -9.15
CA ALA A 149 13.91 15.92 -9.90
C ALA A 149 15.01 15.32 -10.81
N LEU A 150 15.32 14.03 -10.58
CA LEU A 150 16.22 13.24 -11.43
C LEU A 150 15.49 12.66 -12.64
N ALA A 151 14.25 12.22 -12.43
CA ALA A 151 13.38 11.69 -13.46
C ALA A 151 11.90 11.90 -13.09
N ASP A 152 11.04 12.09 -14.09
CA ASP A 152 9.60 12.30 -13.90
C ASP A 152 8.82 11.72 -15.09
N PHE A 153 7.97 10.74 -14.86
CA PHE A 153 7.27 10.00 -15.89
C PHE A 153 5.76 10.01 -15.63
N VAL A 154 4.96 10.11 -16.70
CA VAL A 154 3.57 9.63 -16.71
C VAL A 154 3.56 8.29 -17.45
N ILE A 155 3.27 7.22 -16.71
CA ILE A 155 3.15 5.85 -17.19
C ILE A 155 1.69 5.60 -17.55
N GLY A 156 1.43 5.24 -18.80
CA GLY A 156 0.11 4.95 -19.32
C GLY A 156 -0.18 3.47 -19.47
N LYS A 157 -1.15 3.18 -20.35
CA LYS A 157 -1.67 1.82 -20.55
C LYS A 157 -0.59 0.91 -21.17
N PRO A 158 -0.66 -0.41 -20.91
CA PRO A 158 0.06 -1.39 -21.71
C PRO A 158 -0.30 -1.27 -23.20
N VAL A 159 0.66 -1.54 -24.07
CA VAL A 159 0.44 -1.52 -25.52
C VAL A 159 -0.29 -2.79 -25.95
N GLU A 160 -1.44 -2.63 -26.59
CA GLU A 160 -2.24 -3.76 -27.04
C GLU A 160 -1.48 -4.61 -28.06
N GLY A 161 -1.47 -5.93 -27.87
CA GLY A 161 -0.76 -6.86 -28.75
C GLY A 161 0.77 -6.91 -28.56
N LYS A 162 1.34 -6.14 -27.63
CA LYS A 162 2.79 -6.11 -27.38
C LYS A 162 3.12 -6.22 -25.88
N GLN A 163 3.42 -7.43 -25.42
CA GLN A 163 3.77 -7.69 -24.02
C GLN A 163 5.06 -6.96 -23.61
N GLY A 164 5.06 -6.42 -22.39
CA GLY A 164 6.20 -5.67 -21.83
C GLY A 164 6.43 -4.31 -22.47
N PHE A 165 5.41 -3.73 -23.10
CA PHE A 165 5.43 -2.36 -23.58
C PHE A 165 4.33 -1.54 -22.91
N ARG A 166 4.66 -0.30 -22.55
CA ARG A 166 3.71 0.69 -22.02
C ARG A 166 3.87 2.02 -22.75
N TYR A 167 2.80 2.79 -22.80
CA TYR A 167 2.89 4.19 -23.22
C TYR A 167 3.48 5.04 -22.10
N MET A 168 4.37 5.98 -22.44
CA MET A 168 4.99 6.88 -21.47
C MET A 168 5.09 8.30 -22.03
N ARG A 169 5.08 9.27 -21.12
CA ARG A 169 5.24 10.70 -21.43
C ARG A 169 6.03 11.38 -20.32
N VAL A 170 6.82 12.40 -20.67
CA VAL A 170 7.41 13.31 -19.68
C VAL A 170 6.38 14.39 -19.34
N PRO A 171 6.06 14.63 -18.05
CA PRO A 171 5.13 15.70 -17.65
C PRO A 171 5.50 17.05 -18.26
N GLY A 172 4.49 17.81 -18.68
CA GLY A 172 4.66 19.08 -19.39
C GLY A 172 5.04 18.98 -20.87
N GLN A 173 5.47 17.81 -21.36
CA GLN A 173 5.73 17.57 -22.78
C GLN A 173 4.49 17.00 -23.49
N ARG A 174 4.41 17.23 -24.80
CA ARG A 174 3.29 16.74 -25.63
C ARG A 174 3.51 15.33 -26.18
N ARG A 175 4.77 14.98 -26.44
CA ARG A 175 5.16 13.73 -27.11
C ARG A 175 4.88 12.51 -26.24
N VAL A 176 4.27 11.50 -26.85
CA VAL A 176 4.00 10.19 -26.24
C VAL A 176 4.86 9.15 -26.92
N TYR A 177 5.43 8.27 -26.12
CA TYR A 177 6.28 7.18 -26.59
C TYR A 177 5.66 5.84 -26.20
N GLU A 178 5.81 4.85 -27.06
CA GLU A 178 5.76 3.44 -26.68
C GLU A 178 7.16 3.06 -26.18
N VAL A 179 7.23 2.39 -25.03
CA VAL A 179 8.48 2.05 -24.34
C VAL A 179 8.42 0.60 -23.86
N LYS A 180 9.50 -0.16 -24.08
CA LYS A 180 9.66 -1.51 -23.57
C LYS A 180 9.99 -1.45 -22.08
N THR A 181 9.00 -1.72 -21.23
CA THR A 181 9.18 -1.71 -19.78
C THR A 181 8.07 -2.48 -19.08
N ASP A 182 8.46 -3.23 -18.04
CA ASP A 182 7.56 -3.85 -17.06
C ASP A 182 7.51 -3.04 -15.76
N VAL A 183 8.16 -1.86 -15.71
CA VAL A 183 8.23 -1.03 -14.52
C VAL A 183 6.85 -0.50 -14.15
N ASP A 184 6.43 -0.81 -12.93
CA ASP A 184 5.15 -0.38 -12.35
C ASP A 184 5.29 -0.09 -10.86
N PRO A 185 5.87 1.07 -10.49
CA PRO A 185 6.10 1.42 -9.10
C PRO A 185 4.78 1.52 -8.35
N SER A 186 4.69 0.89 -7.19
CA SER A 186 3.46 0.85 -6.41
C SER A 186 3.19 2.18 -5.70
N ALA A 187 1.93 2.62 -5.70
CA ALA A 187 1.43 3.70 -4.84
C ALA A 187 0.76 3.18 -3.56
N GLU A 188 0.79 1.88 -3.32
CA GLU A 188 0.15 1.26 -2.17
C GLU A 188 1.06 1.33 -0.95
N PHE A 189 0.55 1.76 0.20
CA PHE A 189 1.32 1.89 1.45
C PHE A 189 2.07 0.61 1.82
N ARG A 190 1.38 -0.54 1.75
CA ARG A 190 1.88 -1.87 2.15
C ARG A 190 3.14 -2.30 1.43
N ASP A 191 3.31 -1.79 0.23
CA ASP A 191 4.39 -2.16 -0.67
C ASP A 191 5.74 -1.57 -0.26
N TRP A 192 5.74 -0.60 0.66
CA TRP A 192 6.93 0.18 1.03
C TRP A 192 7.31 0.02 2.49
N ILE A 193 6.69 -0.89 3.22
CA ILE A 193 6.86 -1.06 4.67
C ILE A 193 7.27 -2.49 5.01
N GLU A 194 7.75 -2.66 6.25
CA GLU A 194 7.96 -3.99 6.83
C GLU A 194 6.66 -4.81 6.78
N THR A 195 6.74 -5.97 6.13
CA THR A 195 5.60 -6.89 5.97
C THR A 195 5.44 -7.84 7.16
N ASP A 196 6.51 -8.10 7.91
CA ASP A 196 6.47 -8.89 9.14
C ASP A 196 6.29 -7.98 10.35
N LEU A 197 5.03 -7.66 10.63
CA LEU A 197 4.67 -6.69 11.68
C LEU A 197 5.13 -7.16 13.07
N LEU A 198 4.86 -8.42 13.41
CA LEU A 198 5.09 -8.99 14.74
C LEU A 198 6.50 -9.54 14.94
N LYS A 199 7.25 -9.80 13.86
CA LYS A 199 8.53 -10.54 13.89
C LYS A 199 8.39 -11.87 14.61
N LEU A 200 7.31 -12.58 14.32
CA LEU A 200 6.88 -13.79 15.03
C LEU A 200 6.62 -14.93 14.04
N ALA A 201 7.53 -15.90 13.99
CA ALA A 201 7.32 -17.10 13.18
C ALA A 201 6.26 -18.02 13.82
N SER A 202 5.40 -18.61 12.99
CA SER A 202 4.37 -19.60 13.41
C SER A 202 4.94 -20.72 14.29
N GLY A 203 6.18 -21.15 14.00
CA GLY A 203 6.86 -22.22 14.73
C GLY A 203 7.19 -21.86 16.19
N ASP A 204 7.37 -20.57 16.48
CA ASP A 204 7.79 -20.05 17.78
C ASP A 204 6.62 -19.81 18.74
N ILE A 205 5.38 -19.87 18.24
CA ILE A 205 4.17 -19.68 19.05
C ILE A 205 3.99 -20.86 20.02
N ARG A 206 3.80 -20.54 21.32
CA ARG A 206 3.66 -21.51 22.41
C ARG A 206 2.32 -21.49 23.11
N ARG A 207 1.70 -20.32 23.23
CA ARG A 207 0.37 -20.16 23.79
C ARG A 207 -0.36 -19.08 23.04
N VAL A 208 -1.63 -19.32 22.76
CA VAL A 208 -2.56 -18.32 22.22
C VAL A 208 -3.77 -18.31 23.13
N GLU A 209 -4.09 -17.15 23.69
CA GLU A 209 -5.30 -16.91 24.46
C GLU A 209 -6.19 -15.93 23.72
N ILE A 210 -7.37 -16.38 23.34
CA ILE A 210 -8.37 -15.61 22.61
C ILE A 210 -9.45 -15.21 23.60
N ASN A 211 -9.53 -13.92 23.90
CA ASN A 211 -10.50 -13.31 24.79
C ASN A 211 -11.56 -12.60 23.95
N ASN A 212 -12.62 -13.32 23.56
CA ASN A 212 -13.74 -12.79 22.82
C ASN A 212 -14.75 -12.15 23.79
N TYR A 213 -14.74 -10.83 23.85
CA TYR A 213 -15.74 -10.02 24.52
C TYR A 213 -16.13 -8.85 23.61
N GLN A 214 -17.22 -8.18 23.95
CA GLN A 214 -17.62 -6.94 23.30
C GLN A 214 -17.79 -5.84 24.34
N ILE A 215 -17.22 -4.66 24.12
CA ILE A 215 -17.48 -3.46 24.93
C ILE A 215 -18.42 -2.55 24.15
N THR A 216 -19.56 -2.22 24.75
CA THR A 216 -20.52 -1.25 24.20
C THR A 216 -20.73 -0.11 25.18
N GLU A 217 -20.97 1.10 24.69
CA GLU A 217 -21.36 2.22 25.54
C GLU A 217 -22.84 2.13 25.91
N GLN A 218 -23.14 2.08 27.22
CA GLN A 218 -24.50 2.15 27.74
C GLN A 218 -24.56 3.31 28.74
N PHE A 219 -25.41 4.31 28.45
CA PHE A 219 -25.49 5.56 29.22
C PHE A 219 -24.14 6.29 29.37
N GLY A 220 -23.28 6.22 28.35
CA GLY A 220 -21.93 6.83 28.37
C GLY A 220 -20.89 6.07 29.20
N MET A 221 -21.22 4.87 29.67
CA MET A 221 -20.31 3.99 30.41
C MET A 221 -19.99 2.74 29.58
N PRO A 222 -18.71 2.31 29.50
CA PRO A 222 -18.36 1.07 28.83
C PRO A 222 -18.90 -0.14 29.60
N VAL A 223 -19.65 -0.99 28.91
CA VAL A 223 -20.18 -2.26 29.44
C VAL A 223 -19.56 -3.41 28.65
N MET A 224 -18.74 -4.22 29.33
CA MET A 224 -18.15 -5.42 28.77
C MET A 224 -19.15 -6.59 28.81
N ARG A 225 -19.36 -7.22 27.66
CA ARG A 225 -20.15 -8.43 27.46
C ARG A 225 -19.20 -9.58 27.09
N PRO A 226 -18.85 -10.46 28.04
CA PRO A 226 -18.02 -11.62 27.72
C PRO A 226 -18.78 -12.56 26.76
N ARG A 227 -18.07 -13.14 25.79
CA ARG A 227 -18.62 -14.14 24.86
C ARG A 227 -17.93 -15.48 25.05
N GLU A 228 -16.65 -15.56 24.73
CA GLU A 228 -15.88 -16.80 24.81
C GLU A 228 -14.42 -16.53 25.18
N GLN A 229 -13.82 -17.43 25.96
CA GLN A 229 -12.39 -17.43 26.23
C GLN A 229 -11.79 -18.79 25.85
N LEU A 230 -10.75 -18.77 25.04
CA LEU A 230 -10.05 -19.96 24.55
C LEU A 230 -8.57 -19.85 24.88
N THR A 231 -7.96 -20.96 25.25
CA THR A 231 -6.52 -21.01 25.51
C THR A 231 -5.94 -22.25 24.85
N LEU A 232 -5.17 -22.00 23.79
CA LEU A 232 -4.36 -22.99 23.10
C LEU A 232 -2.97 -23.00 23.73
N THR A 233 -2.48 -24.20 24.05
CA THR A 233 -1.12 -24.40 24.58
C THR A 233 -0.40 -25.47 23.81
N LYS A 234 0.86 -25.21 23.46
CA LYS A 234 1.76 -26.14 22.79
C LYS A 234 2.68 -26.78 23.82
N ASN A 235 2.67 -28.11 23.91
CA ASN A 235 3.56 -28.84 24.80
C ASN A 235 5.01 -28.92 24.26
N GLU A 236 5.92 -29.51 25.02
CA GLU A 236 7.33 -29.68 24.62
C GLU A 236 7.51 -30.55 23.36
N LYS A 237 6.57 -31.47 23.09
CA LYS A 237 6.57 -32.33 21.90
C LYS A 237 6.03 -31.63 20.66
N GLY A 238 5.47 -30.42 20.82
CA GLY A 238 4.87 -29.64 19.75
C GLY A 238 3.36 -29.86 19.56
N ASP A 239 2.72 -30.68 20.39
CA ASP A 239 1.27 -30.93 20.29
C ASP A 239 0.48 -29.79 20.92
N TRP A 240 -0.58 -29.37 20.22
CA TRP A 240 -1.53 -28.38 20.70
C TRP A 240 -2.64 -29.00 21.56
N SER A 241 -3.08 -28.24 22.57
CA SER A 241 -4.20 -28.58 23.46
C SER A 241 -5.10 -27.36 23.68
N LEU A 242 -6.41 -27.56 23.58
CA LEU A 242 -7.46 -26.60 23.92
C LEU A 242 -8.24 -27.14 25.12
N GLY A 243 -7.99 -26.59 26.31
CA GLY A 243 -8.68 -27.04 27.53
C GLY A 243 -8.56 -28.55 27.80
N GLY A 244 -7.41 -29.15 27.47
CA GLY A 244 -7.15 -30.59 27.65
C GLY A 244 -7.62 -31.49 26.50
N ARG A 245 -8.21 -30.91 25.44
CA ARG A 245 -8.61 -31.65 24.23
C ARG A 245 -7.68 -31.35 23.08
N LYS A 246 -7.49 -32.31 22.17
CA LYS A 246 -6.75 -32.09 20.92
C LYS A 246 -7.59 -31.22 19.98
N PRO A 247 -7.12 -30.03 19.57
CA PRO A 247 -7.81 -29.20 18.60
C PRO A 247 -7.58 -29.71 17.16
N LYS A 248 -8.36 -29.20 16.20
CA LYS A 248 -8.13 -29.38 14.77
C LYS A 248 -6.81 -28.73 14.37
N GLU A 249 -5.88 -29.55 13.89
CA GLU A 249 -4.53 -29.12 13.53
C GLU A 249 -4.52 -28.07 12.41
N SER A 250 -5.40 -28.23 11.41
CA SER A 250 -5.55 -27.25 10.33
C SER A 250 -6.00 -25.88 10.82
N ALA A 251 -6.92 -25.83 11.79
CA ALA A 251 -7.42 -24.58 12.35
C ALA A 251 -6.35 -23.86 13.17
N VAL A 252 -5.59 -24.60 13.98
CA VAL A 252 -4.46 -24.02 14.73
C VAL A 252 -3.33 -23.56 13.80
N SER A 253 -3.06 -24.32 12.73
CA SER A 253 -2.09 -23.92 11.70
C SER A 253 -2.52 -22.63 11.00
N ALA A 254 -3.80 -22.51 10.65
CA ALA A 254 -4.34 -21.29 10.04
C ALA A 254 -4.24 -20.08 10.98
N LEU A 255 -4.58 -20.24 12.26
CA LEU A 255 -4.44 -19.18 13.27
C LEU A 255 -2.97 -18.73 13.44
N ASN A 256 -2.04 -19.68 13.58
CA ASN A 256 -0.62 -19.36 13.68
C ASN A 256 -0.09 -18.67 12.41
N GLY A 257 -0.54 -19.12 11.23
CA GLY A 257 -0.20 -18.49 9.96
C GLY A 257 -0.75 -17.07 9.84
N ALA A 258 -1.94 -16.79 10.37
CA ALA A 258 -2.51 -15.45 10.41
C ALA A 258 -1.72 -14.51 11.35
N LEU A 259 -1.21 -15.02 12.48
CA LEU A 259 -0.34 -14.26 13.38
C LEU A 259 1.04 -13.97 12.75
N ASP A 260 1.62 -14.94 12.05
CA ASP A 260 2.92 -14.85 11.38
C ASP A 260 2.89 -13.90 10.19
N SER A 261 1.83 -13.99 9.38
CA SER A 261 1.67 -13.20 8.16
C SER A 261 0.73 -12.00 8.34
N LEU A 262 0.60 -11.48 9.56
CA LEU A 262 -0.31 -10.37 9.85
C LEU A 262 0.07 -9.11 9.07
N LYS A 263 -0.78 -8.74 8.10
CA LYS A 263 -0.56 -7.56 7.25
C LYS A 263 -1.31 -6.36 7.77
N ILE A 264 -0.72 -5.18 7.59
CA ILE A 264 -1.36 -3.91 7.89
C ILE A 264 -1.94 -3.31 6.61
N VAL A 265 -3.17 -2.82 6.68
CA VAL A 265 -3.85 -2.05 5.63
C VAL A 265 -3.36 -0.61 5.62
N ASP A 266 -3.31 -0.04 6.80
CA ASP A 266 -3.08 1.38 7.02
C ASP A 266 -2.55 1.56 8.46
N ILE A 267 -2.15 2.78 8.79
CA ILE A 267 -1.68 3.16 10.11
C ILE A 267 -2.24 4.53 10.50
N VAL A 268 -2.38 4.74 11.80
CA VAL A 268 -2.72 6.06 12.35
C VAL A 268 -1.77 6.39 13.48
N HIS A 269 -1.11 7.54 13.39
CA HIS A 269 -0.20 7.99 14.44
C HIS A 269 -0.98 8.26 15.73
N LYS A 270 -0.50 7.71 16.85
CA LYS A 270 -1.02 8.03 18.18
C LYS A 270 -0.64 9.48 18.49
N PRO A 271 -1.55 10.32 19.01
CA PRO A 271 -1.19 11.66 19.42
C PRO A 271 0.01 11.67 20.39
N GLU A 272 0.90 12.66 20.30
CA GLU A 272 2.14 12.69 21.10
C GLU A 272 1.89 12.54 22.60
N PHE A 273 0.80 13.14 23.11
CA PHE A 273 0.41 13.01 24.51
C PHE A 273 0.11 11.55 24.89
N LEU A 274 -0.58 10.79 24.02
CA LEU A 274 -0.92 9.40 24.28
C LEU A 274 0.33 8.52 24.22
N THR A 275 1.19 8.78 23.23
CA THR A 275 2.48 8.10 23.11
C THR A 275 3.34 8.28 24.36
N ALA A 276 3.47 9.51 24.86
CA ALA A 276 4.24 9.79 26.09
C ALA A 276 3.60 9.10 27.31
N GLU A 277 2.27 9.10 27.40
CA GLU A 277 1.53 8.42 28.47
C GLU A 277 1.74 6.90 28.45
N LEU A 278 1.76 6.27 27.28
CA LEU A 278 1.97 4.83 27.12
C LEU A 278 3.43 4.39 27.26
N LYS A 279 4.40 5.23 26.84
CA LYS A 279 5.84 4.93 26.94
C LYS A 279 6.38 5.04 28.37
N THR A 280 5.73 5.80 29.24
CA THR A 280 6.20 5.99 30.61
C THR A 280 5.82 4.78 31.47
N LYS A 281 6.80 4.14 32.11
CA LYS A 281 6.62 2.95 32.99
C LYS A 281 5.96 3.27 34.34
N GLY A 282 4.92 4.08 34.34
CA GLY A 282 4.15 4.47 35.50
C GLY A 282 2.71 4.68 35.08
N ARG A 283 1.77 4.21 35.89
CA ARG A 283 0.31 4.32 35.69
C ARG A 283 -0.07 5.79 35.52
N ILE A 284 -0.07 6.27 34.28
CA ILE A 284 -0.59 7.59 33.98
C ILE A 284 -2.10 7.43 33.85
N GLU A 285 -2.84 8.20 34.64
CA GLU A 285 -4.25 8.42 34.38
C GLU A 285 -4.33 9.23 33.08
N PRO A 286 -4.85 8.66 31.98
CA PRO A 286 -4.85 9.33 30.70
C PRO A 286 -5.65 10.62 30.81
N SER A 287 -5.17 11.68 30.17
CA SER A 287 -5.97 12.90 30.07
C SER A 287 -7.36 12.58 29.48
N MET A 288 -8.37 13.40 29.80
CA MET A 288 -9.71 13.24 29.21
C MET A 288 -9.69 13.25 27.67
N ALA A 289 -8.71 13.93 27.06
CA ALA A 289 -8.51 13.92 25.61
C ALA A 289 -7.97 12.57 25.11
N ALA A 290 -6.98 11.99 25.81
CA ALA A 290 -6.44 10.67 25.50
C ALA A 290 -7.47 9.55 25.67
N ALA A 291 -8.24 9.59 26.75
CA ALA A 291 -9.33 8.65 26.95
C ALA A 291 -10.37 8.73 25.82
N ARG A 292 -10.76 9.93 25.38
CA ARG A 292 -11.70 10.11 24.28
C ARG A 292 -11.16 9.60 22.95
N GLU A 293 -9.88 9.81 22.67
CA GLU A 293 -9.25 9.36 21.42
C GLU A 293 -9.15 7.83 21.35
N LEU A 294 -8.73 7.19 22.45
CA LEU A 294 -8.77 5.74 22.60
C LEU A 294 -10.18 5.20 22.35
N VAL A 295 -11.19 5.78 23.02
CA VAL A 295 -12.59 5.35 22.89
C VAL A 295 -13.12 5.51 21.47
N GLN A 296 -12.80 6.60 20.78
CA GLN A 296 -13.16 6.80 19.36
C GLN A 296 -12.60 5.73 18.43
N ARG A 297 -11.51 5.05 18.83
CA ARG A 297 -10.92 3.93 18.09
C ARG A 297 -11.29 2.56 18.66
N GLY A 298 -12.16 2.52 19.66
CA GLY A 298 -12.60 1.29 20.31
C GLY A 298 -11.66 0.77 21.39
N PHE A 299 -10.77 1.60 21.91
CA PHE A 299 -9.88 1.23 23.01
C PHE A 299 -10.34 1.87 24.32
N TYR A 300 -10.36 1.08 25.38
CA TYR A 300 -10.83 1.50 26.70
C TYR A 300 -9.74 1.27 27.73
N LEU A 301 -9.38 2.31 28.48
CA LEU A 301 -8.48 2.15 29.61
C LEU A 301 -9.30 1.85 30.88
N SER A 302 -8.96 0.77 31.56
CA SER A 302 -9.50 0.46 32.87
C SER A 302 -8.81 1.26 33.98
N GLY A 303 -9.46 1.33 35.14
CA GLY A 303 -8.89 2.01 36.31
C GLY A 303 -7.54 1.46 36.76
N ASP A 304 -7.22 0.19 36.49
CA ASP A 304 -5.91 -0.44 36.76
C ASP A 304 -4.84 -0.19 35.68
N GLY A 305 -5.15 0.60 34.66
CA GLY A 305 -4.23 1.00 33.60
C GLY A 305 -4.08 -0.04 32.48
N LYS A 306 -5.02 -0.98 32.35
CA LYS A 306 -5.03 -1.94 31.23
C LYS A 306 -5.87 -1.39 30.10
N ILE A 307 -5.42 -1.66 28.88
CA ILE A 307 -6.16 -1.34 27.67
C ILE A 307 -7.01 -2.55 27.31
N TYR A 308 -8.23 -2.30 26.87
CA TYR A 308 -9.15 -3.28 26.31
C TYR A 308 -9.59 -2.82 24.93
N GLY A 309 -9.65 -3.75 23.98
CA GLY A 309 -10.27 -3.53 22.68
C GLY A 309 -11.76 -3.81 22.75
N ASN A 310 -12.60 -2.99 22.12
CA ASN A 310 -14.05 -3.16 22.14
C ASN A 310 -14.50 -4.49 21.51
N GLU A 311 -13.67 -5.10 20.67
CA GLU A 311 -13.90 -6.39 20.03
C GLU A 311 -12.94 -7.46 20.55
N GLY A 312 -12.53 -7.37 21.81
CA GLY A 312 -11.74 -8.39 22.46
C GLY A 312 -10.24 -8.22 22.28
N GLU A 313 -9.51 -9.25 22.67
CA GLU A 313 -8.05 -9.28 22.57
C GLU A 313 -7.53 -10.70 22.35
N GLU A 314 -6.32 -10.77 21.83
CA GLU A 314 -5.55 -12.00 21.70
C GLU A 314 -4.18 -11.84 22.38
N ILE A 315 -3.79 -12.82 23.18
CA ILE A 315 -2.51 -12.85 23.89
C ILE A 315 -1.69 -14.02 23.36
N VAL A 316 -0.51 -13.72 22.84
CA VAL A 316 0.37 -14.70 22.19
C VAL A 316 1.69 -14.77 22.93
N ASP A 317 2.06 -15.95 23.43
CA ASP A 317 3.38 -16.20 24.03
C ASP A 317 4.30 -16.88 23.03
N ALA A 318 5.44 -16.25 22.76
CA ALA A 318 6.49 -16.78 21.92
C ALA A 318 7.58 -17.51 22.72
N ALA A 319 8.29 -18.43 22.07
CA ALA A 319 9.36 -19.24 22.66
C ALA A 319 10.51 -18.40 23.25
N ASN A 320 10.79 -17.26 22.60
CA ASN A 320 11.83 -16.31 22.99
C ASN A 320 11.51 -15.55 24.30
N GLY A 321 10.27 -15.64 24.82
CA GLY A 321 9.87 -14.97 26.06
C GLY A 321 9.18 -13.61 25.86
N ILE A 322 8.92 -13.22 24.61
CA ILE A 322 8.09 -12.06 24.27
C ILE A 322 6.63 -12.51 24.27
N ARG A 323 5.78 -11.72 24.94
CA ARG A 323 4.31 -11.83 24.89
C ARG A 323 3.76 -10.67 24.09
N TYR A 324 2.94 -10.97 23.10
CA TYR A 324 2.18 -10.01 22.32
C TYR A 324 0.76 -9.94 22.86
N THR A 325 0.21 -8.73 22.93
CA THR A 325 -1.20 -8.51 23.23
C THR A 325 -1.78 -7.66 22.11
N LEU A 326 -2.71 -8.24 21.36
CA LEU A 326 -3.40 -7.64 20.24
C LEU A 326 -4.79 -7.24 20.72
N HIS A 327 -5.06 -5.94 20.84
CA HIS A 327 -6.38 -5.41 21.18
C HIS A 327 -7.10 -5.00 19.91
N PHE A 328 -8.33 -5.49 19.72
CA PHE A 328 -9.11 -5.21 18.53
C PHE A 328 -10.13 -4.10 18.79
N GLY A 329 -10.06 -3.05 17.96
CA GLY A 329 -10.85 -1.83 18.09
C GLY A 329 -12.03 -1.72 17.12
N GLU A 330 -12.51 -0.47 17.00
CA GLU A 330 -13.60 -0.10 16.10
C GLU A 330 -13.21 -0.29 14.63
N ILE A 331 -14.23 -0.26 13.78
CA ILE A 331 -14.07 -0.24 12.32
C ILE A 331 -13.29 1.01 11.92
N ALA A 332 -12.20 0.80 11.19
CA ALA A 332 -11.41 1.88 10.62
C ALA A 332 -12.07 2.34 9.31
N SER A 333 -12.87 3.40 9.38
CA SER A 333 -13.24 4.17 8.18
C SER A 333 -12.03 5.01 7.78
N SER A 334 -11.13 4.40 7.02
CA SER A 334 -10.01 5.12 6.44
C SER A 334 -10.49 5.80 5.15
N ALA A 335 -10.28 7.11 5.03
CA ALA A 335 -10.50 7.87 3.79
C ALA A 335 -9.43 7.57 2.72
N THR A 336 -8.34 6.92 3.12
CA THR A 336 -7.19 6.50 2.31
C THR A 336 -7.27 5.03 1.88
N ALA A 337 -8.16 4.25 2.49
CA ALA A 337 -8.45 2.90 2.06
C ALA A 337 -9.25 2.99 0.77
N ARG A 338 -8.55 2.79 -0.35
CA ARG A 338 -9.12 2.14 -1.53
C ARG A 338 -10.04 1.02 -1.03
N LYS A 339 -11.16 0.76 -1.70
CA LYS A 339 -11.80 -0.55 -1.58
C LYS A 339 -10.74 -1.56 -2.04
N ASP A 340 -9.97 -2.06 -1.09
CA ASP A 340 -8.96 -3.07 -1.34
C ASP A 340 -9.74 -4.26 -1.92
N PRO A 341 -9.44 -4.73 -3.13
CA PRO A 341 -10.08 -5.93 -3.65
C PRO A 341 -9.77 -7.15 -2.76
N ALA A 342 -8.79 -7.09 -1.85
CA ALA A 342 -8.58 -8.08 -0.79
C ALA A 342 -9.48 -7.87 0.46
N ALA A 343 -10.25 -6.79 0.55
CA ALA A 343 -11.33 -6.61 1.54
C ALA A 343 -12.58 -7.46 1.19
N GLU A 344 -12.36 -8.64 0.60
CA GLU A 344 -13.40 -9.56 0.17
C GLU A 344 -14.23 -10.12 1.33
N GLN A 345 -13.82 -9.92 2.59
CA GLN A 345 -14.59 -10.31 3.78
C GLN A 345 -14.42 -9.33 4.95
N GLY A 346 -15.48 -8.58 5.25
CA GLY A 346 -15.59 -7.78 6.48
C GLY A 346 -14.91 -6.41 6.43
N GLU A 347 -15.22 -5.59 7.44
CA GLU A 347 -14.70 -4.22 7.56
C GLU A 347 -13.33 -4.21 8.25
N SER A 348 -12.40 -3.38 7.74
CA SER A 348 -11.08 -3.18 8.36
C SER A 348 -11.20 -2.56 9.75
N ARG A 349 -10.30 -2.91 10.67
CA ARG A 349 -10.39 -2.53 12.09
C ARG A 349 -9.08 -1.99 12.63
N TYR A 350 -9.20 -1.11 13.62
CA TYR A 350 -8.05 -0.68 14.41
C TYR A 350 -7.50 -1.83 15.25
N LEU A 351 -6.18 -1.89 15.34
CA LEU A 351 -5.40 -2.83 16.13
C LEU A 351 -4.39 -2.05 16.96
N LEU A 352 -4.40 -2.29 18.27
CA LEU A 352 -3.35 -1.83 19.19
C LEU A 352 -2.55 -3.04 19.66
N ILE A 353 -1.22 -2.97 19.49
CA ILE A 353 -0.31 -4.05 19.86
C ILE A 353 0.54 -3.59 21.04
N ALA A 354 0.67 -4.45 22.04
CA ALA A 354 1.60 -4.26 23.15
C ALA A 354 2.50 -5.48 23.31
N VAL A 355 3.73 -5.27 23.76
CA VAL A 355 4.68 -6.34 24.06
C VAL A 355 5.12 -6.32 25.52
N SER A 356 5.16 -7.50 26.13
CA SER A 356 5.62 -7.71 27.50
C SER A 356 6.57 -8.90 27.58
N LYS A 357 7.23 -9.08 28.73
CA LYS A 357 8.20 -10.16 28.96
C LYS A 357 7.56 -11.23 29.83
N THR A 358 7.65 -12.50 29.43
CA THR A 358 7.20 -13.64 30.24
C THR A 358 8.33 -14.22 31.11
N LYS A 359 9.58 -13.93 30.73
CA LYS A 359 10.81 -14.33 31.42
C LYS A 359 11.91 -13.31 31.18
N ALA A 360 13.04 -13.47 31.88
CA ALA A 360 14.25 -12.73 31.54
C ALA A 360 14.68 -13.07 30.09
N LEU A 361 15.08 -12.05 29.34
CA LEU A 361 15.48 -12.14 27.94
C LEU A 361 17.01 -12.13 27.83
N ASP A 362 17.55 -12.87 26.87
CA ASP A 362 18.95 -12.72 26.46
C ASP A 362 19.15 -11.39 25.70
N GLU A 363 20.41 -11.02 25.44
CA GLU A 363 20.75 -9.74 24.81
C GLU A 363 20.11 -9.55 23.43
N LYS A 364 20.11 -10.60 22.60
CA LYS A 364 19.52 -10.56 21.26
C LYS A 364 18.01 -10.37 21.32
N THR A 365 17.33 -11.11 22.19
CA THR A 365 15.88 -11.03 22.38
C THR A 365 15.49 -9.72 23.05
N GLN A 366 16.36 -9.17 23.90
CA GLN A 366 16.17 -7.85 24.50
C GLN A 366 16.16 -6.75 23.42
N ALA A 367 17.09 -6.80 22.47
CA ALA A 367 17.12 -5.86 21.34
C ALA A 367 15.84 -5.95 20.48
N LEU A 368 15.39 -7.16 20.17
CA LEU A 368 14.12 -7.37 19.47
C LEU A 368 12.91 -6.84 20.26
N TYR A 369 12.88 -7.09 21.57
CA TYR A 369 11.82 -6.59 22.44
C TYR A 369 11.76 -5.05 22.46
N ASP A 370 12.92 -4.39 22.55
CA ASP A 370 12.98 -2.93 22.54
C ASP A 370 12.59 -2.36 21.16
N GLU A 371 13.00 -3.02 20.07
CA GLU A 371 12.56 -2.66 18.70
C GLU A 371 11.03 -2.76 18.57
N LEU A 372 10.42 -3.88 18.97
CA LEU A 372 8.97 -4.09 18.89
C LEU A 372 8.20 -3.12 19.78
N ARG A 373 8.70 -2.85 21.00
CA ARG A 373 8.09 -1.89 21.90
C ARG A 373 8.08 -0.50 21.28
N ASP A 374 9.21 -0.06 20.75
CA ASP A 374 9.33 1.27 20.16
C ASP A 374 8.50 1.38 18.87
N ARG A 375 8.46 0.31 18.05
CA ARG A 375 7.59 0.18 16.88
C ARG A 375 6.12 0.35 17.24
N PHE A 376 5.61 -0.39 18.22
CA PHE A 376 4.17 -0.38 18.54
C PHE A 376 3.72 0.82 19.39
N ALA A 377 4.66 1.57 19.97
CA ALA A 377 4.30 2.68 20.84
C ALA A 377 3.61 3.82 20.10
N ASP A 378 4.01 4.12 18.86
CA ASP A 378 3.63 5.35 18.15
C ASP A 378 2.41 5.17 17.23
N TRP A 379 1.98 3.94 16.96
CA TRP A 379 1.01 3.66 15.88
C TRP A 379 -0.19 2.83 16.33
N TYR A 380 -1.37 3.24 15.91
CA TYR A 380 -2.48 2.32 15.69
C TYR A 380 -2.28 1.68 14.33
N TYR A 381 -2.52 0.37 14.25
CA TYR A 381 -2.52 -0.36 13.00
C TYR A 381 -3.95 -0.54 12.52
N VAL A 382 -4.13 -0.70 11.21
CA VAL A 382 -5.41 -1.13 10.64
C VAL A 382 -5.18 -2.49 9.99
N ILE A 383 -5.99 -3.48 10.34
CA ILE A 383 -5.94 -4.83 9.75
C ILE A 383 -7.20 -5.09 8.92
N SER A 384 -7.10 -5.99 7.96
CA SER A 384 -8.25 -6.34 7.11
C SER A 384 -9.32 -7.09 7.91
N GLY A 385 -10.56 -7.06 7.42
CA GLY A 385 -11.64 -7.86 8.00
C GLY A 385 -11.36 -9.37 7.95
N ALA A 386 -10.63 -9.82 6.92
CA ALA A 386 -10.22 -11.21 6.77
C ALA A 386 -9.18 -11.63 7.82
N ASP A 387 -8.15 -10.81 8.05
CA ASP A 387 -7.15 -11.06 9.10
C ASP A 387 -7.82 -11.06 10.48
N PHE A 388 -8.71 -10.09 10.74
CA PHE A 388 -9.48 -10.04 11.98
C PHE A 388 -10.32 -11.30 12.20
N ALA A 389 -10.98 -11.82 11.16
CA ALA A 389 -11.74 -13.06 11.26
C ALA A 389 -10.84 -14.29 11.50
N ALA A 390 -9.69 -14.36 10.84
CA ALA A 390 -8.74 -15.46 10.99
C ALA A 390 -8.11 -15.55 12.39
N LEU A 391 -7.94 -14.41 13.06
CA LEU A 391 -7.42 -14.31 14.44
C LEU A 391 -8.46 -14.62 15.53
N ARG A 392 -9.72 -14.87 15.15
CA ARG A 392 -10.82 -15.08 16.12
C ARG A 392 -11.62 -16.36 15.87
N PRO A 393 -10.97 -17.53 15.77
CA PRO A 393 -11.70 -18.78 15.65
C PRO A 393 -12.57 -19.03 16.89
N GLU A 394 -13.78 -19.52 16.68
CA GLU A 394 -14.64 -19.98 17.77
C GLU A 394 -14.26 -21.40 18.17
N ARG A 395 -14.71 -21.85 19.35
CA ARG A 395 -14.46 -23.23 19.80
C ARG A 395 -14.91 -24.30 18.81
N LYS A 396 -15.99 -24.07 18.07
CA LYS A 396 -16.52 -25.00 17.04
C LYS A 396 -15.57 -25.14 15.84
N ASP A 397 -14.75 -24.14 15.60
CA ASP A 397 -13.77 -24.14 14.51
C ASP A 397 -12.53 -24.92 14.94
N LEU A 398 -12.14 -24.76 16.22
CA LEU A 398 -10.97 -25.43 16.82
C LEU A 398 -11.18 -26.88 17.27
N LEU A 399 -12.41 -27.35 17.49
CA LEU A 399 -12.73 -28.74 17.89
C LEU A 399 -13.49 -29.47 16.79
#